data_AF-A0A960D4H3-F1
#
_entry.id   AF-A0A960D4H3-F1
#
_cell.length_a   1.000
_cell.length_b   1.000
_cell.length_c   1.000
_cell.angle_alpha   90.00
_cell.angle_beta   90.00
_cell.angle_gamma   90.00
#
_symmetry.space_group_name_H-M   'P 1'
#
loop_
_entity.id
_entity.type
_entity.pdbx_description
1 polymer ?
#
loop_
_entity_poly.entity_id
_entity_poly.type
_entity_poly.pdbx_seq_one_letter_code
_entity_poly.pdbx_strand_id
1 'polypeptide(L)'
;MTTHRRDFRINRPGALIAALPAVLGFVPEKSLVLVALERGQLGAVMRADLSDGLIDNLGHLAELAAASGADTFVAVVVDEAGALCPICNDDHRRLCGALAEALA
;
A
#
# COMPACT_ATOMS: atom_id res chain seq x y z
N MET A 1 10.74 -27.50 3.18
CA MET A 1 10.06 -26.42 2.45
C MET A 1 10.81 -25.13 2.76
N THR A 2 11.76 -24.75 1.90
CA THR A 2 12.59 -23.56 2.13
C THR A 2 11.75 -22.31 1.87
N THR A 3 11.55 -21.50 2.91
CA THR A 3 10.92 -20.17 2.82
C THR A 3 11.80 -19.29 1.95
N HIS A 4 11.47 -19.20 0.66
CA HIS A 4 12.11 -18.27 -0.25
C HIS A 4 11.65 -16.86 0.15
N ARG A 5 12.38 -16.23 1.09
CA ARG A 5 12.30 -14.79 1.28
C ARG A 5 12.89 -14.17 0.02
N ARG A 6 12.06 -13.98 -1.00
CA ARG A 6 12.45 -13.23 -2.18
C ARG A 6 12.65 -11.80 -1.69
N ASP A 7 13.90 -11.37 -1.63
CA ASP A 7 14.25 -9.97 -1.46
C ASP A 7 13.66 -9.20 -2.65
N PHE A 8 12.39 -8.82 -2.56
CA PHE A 8 11.76 -7.97 -3.54
C PHE A 8 12.39 -6.58 -3.41
N ARG A 9 13.31 -6.26 -4.33
CA ARG A 9 13.95 -4.95 -4.38
C ARG A 9 13.16 -4.04 -5.30
N ILE A 10 12.48 -3.05 -4.71
CA ILE A 10 11.91 -1.93 -5.45
C ILE A 10 13.07 -1.06 -5.94
N ASN A 11 13.60 -1.40 -7.11
CA ASN A 11 14.75 -0.68 -7.69
C ASN A 11 14.35 0.67 -8.28
N ARG A 12 13.05 0.91 -8.50
CA ARG A 12 12.49 2.10 -9.12
C ARG A 12 11.14 2.49 -8.49
N PRO A 13 11.13 2.97 -7.23
CA PRO A 13 9.89 3.34 -6.55
C PRO A 13 9.14 4.47 -7.28
N GLY A 14 9.87 5.42 -7.88
CA GLY A 14 9.26 6.49 -8.66
C GLY A 14 8.49 5.99 -9.90
N ALA A 15 8.97 4.93 -10.56
CA ALA A 15 8.27 4.35 -11.72
C ALA A 15 6.96 3.66 -11.31
N LEU A 16 6.95 3.00 -10.14
CA LEU A 16 5.76 2.41 -9.57
C LEU A 16 4.70 3.49 -9.27
N ILE A 17 5.10 4.54 -8.56
CA ILE A 17 4.21 5.66 -8.19
C ILE A 17 3.65 6.34 -9.45
N ALA A 18 4.50 6.60 -10.45
CA ALA A 18 4.08 7.24 -11.70
C ALA A 18 3.10 6.38 -12.54
N ALA A 19 3.10 5.06 -12.37
CA ALA A 19 2.19 4.17 -13.06
C ALA A 19 0.79 4.12 -12.42
N LEU A 20 0.66 4.47 -11.13
CA LEU A 20 -0.59 4.33 -10.39
C LEU A 20 -1.78 5.05 -11.05
N PRO A 21 -1.66 6.31 -11.54
CA PRO A 21 -2.79 6.98 -12.17
C PRO A 21 -3.34 6.23 -13.40
N ALA A 22 -2.45 5.65 -14.21
CA ALA A 22 -2.86 4.90 -15.39
C ALA A 22 -3.54 3.58 -15.03
N VAL A 23 -3.11 2.92 -13.95
CA VAL A 23 -3.70 1.67 -13.46
C VAL A 23 -5.07 1.92 -12.80
N LEU A 24 -5.20 3.00 -12.04
CA LEU A 24 -6.45 3.37 -11.37
C LEU A 24 -7.46 4.02 -12.33
N GLY A 25 -6.99 4.60 -13.44
CA GLY A 25 -7.81 5.36 -14.39
C GLY A 25 -8.08 6.81 -13.96
N PHE A 26 -7.51 7.26 -12.84
CA PHE A 26 -7.61 8.61 -12.30
C PHE A 26 -6.39 8.92 -11.43
N VAL A 27 -6.12 10.19 -11.15
CA VAL A 27 -5.06 10.60 -10.22
C VAL A 27 -5.61 10.47 -8.80
N PRO A 28 -5.05 9.59 -7.94
CA PRO A 28 -5.52 9.45 -6.57
C PRO A 28 -5.12 10.67 -5.74
N GLU A 29 -6.00 11.09 -4.84
CA GLU A 29 -5.76 12.10 -3.82
C GLU A 29 -6.22 11.55 -2.47
N LYS A 30 -5.54 11.92 -1.38
CA LYS A 30 -5.87 11.47 -0.01
C LYS A 30 -6.18 9.98 0.04
N SER A 31 -5.24 9.15 -0.43
CA SER A 31 -5.49 7.72 -0.67
C SER A 31 -4.36 6.83 -0.12
N LEU A 32 -4.74 5.68 0.44
CA LEU A 32 -3.85 4.53 0.65
C LEU A 32 -4.02 3.60 -0.55
N VAL A 33 -2.94 3.38 -1.29
CA VAL A 33 -2.91 2.46 -2.42
C VAL A 33 -2.07 1.24 -2.03
N LEU A 34 -2.67 0.06 -2.08
CA LEU A 34 -2.00 -1.22 -1.88
C LEU A 34 -1.74 -1.86 -3.22
N VAL A 35 -0.46 -2.05 -3.54
CA VAL A 35 -0.03 -2.75 -4.75
C VAL A 35 0.38 -4.16 -4.37
N ALA A 36 -0.39 -5.14 -4.82
CA ALA A 36 -0.07 -6.54 -4.68
C ALA A 36 1.02 -6.93 -5.68
N LEU A 37 1.96 -7.77 -5.25
CA LEU A 37 3.04 -8.26 -6.07
C LEU A 37 3.05 -9.78 -6.04
N GLU A 38 2.79 -10.37 -7.21
CA GLU A 38 2.82 -11.81 -7.38
C GLU A 38 4.02 -12.16 -8.26
N ARG A 39 4.95 -12.98 -7.74
CA ARG A 39 6.16 -13.40 -8.46
C ARG A 39 6.99 -12.24 -9.03
N GLY A 40 6.97 -11.08 -8.36
CA GLY A 40 7.68 -9.87 -8.78
C GLY A 40 7.02 -9.10 -9.92
N GLN A 41 5.79 -9.47 -10.29
CA GLN A 41 4.93 -8.74 -11.22
C GLN A 41 3.85 -7.98 -10.46
N LEU A 42 3.37 -6.90 -11.06
CA LEU A 42 2.25 -6.11 -10.55
C LEU A 42 0.97 -6.94 -10.64
N GLY A 43 0.36 -7.21 -9.48
CA GLY A 43 -0.91 -7.92 -9.36
C GLY A 43 -2.07 -6.94 -9.18
N ALA A 44 -2.99 -7.28 -8.27
CA ALA A 44 -4.11 -6.41 -7.92
C ALA A 44 -3.62 -5.08 -7.32
N VAL A 45 -4.30 -3.99 -7.67
CA VAL A 45 -4.11 -2.68 -7.04
C VAL A 45 -5.41 -2.30 -6.35
N MET A 46 -5.33 -2.10 -5.04
CA MET A 46 -6.44 -1.69 -4.19
C MET A 46 -6.22 -0.26 -3.73
N ARG A 47 -7.31 0.50 -3.58
CA ARG A 47 -7.27 1.88 -3.15
C ARG A 47 -8.35 2.13 -2.12
N ALA A 48 -7.96 2.74 -1.00
CA ALA A 48 -8.85 3.22 0.05
C ALA A 48 -8.60 4.71 0.29
N ASP A 49 -9.62 5.44 0.75
CA ASP A 49 -9.46 6.83 1.15
C ASP A 49 -8.68 6.93 2.48
N LEU A 50 -7.74 7.88 2.57
CA LEU A 50 -7.14 8.30 3.82
C LEU A 50 -8.18 9.10 4.61
N SER A 51 -8.75 8.46 5.62
CA SER A 51 -9.68 9.06 6.56
C SER A 51 -9.39 8.54 7.97
N ASP A 52 -9.89 9.24 8.98
CA ASP A 52 -9.68 8.85 10.38
C ASP A 52 -10.20 7.42 10.66
N GLY A 53 -11.25 6.98 9.97
CA GLY A 53 -11.81 5.62 10.07
C GLY A 53 -11.07 4.56 9.25
N LEU A 54 -10.02 4.91 8.51
CA LEU A 54 -9.26 3.92 7.73
C LEU A 54 -8.55 2.92 8.66
N ILE A 55 -8.01 3.39 9.79
CA ILE A 55 -7.32 2.54 10.76
C ILE A 55 -8.26 1.44 11.28
N ASP A 56 -9.49 1.80 11.62
CA ASP A 56 -10.50 0.85 12.11
C ASP A 56 -10.91 -0.17 11.03
N ASN A 57 -10.77 0.20 9.76
CA ASN A 57 -11.12 -0.64 8.61
C ASN A 57 -9.93 -1.40 7.99
N LEU A 58 -8.72 -1.30 8.56
CA LEU A 58 -7.54 -1.97 8.04
C LEU A 58 -7.69 -3.49 7.97
N GLY A 59 -8.40 -4.08 8.94
CA GLY A 59 -8.65 -5.53 8.95
C GLY A 59 -9.36 -6.00 7.68
N HIS A 60 -10.39 -5.28 7.24
CA HIS A 60 -11.10 -5.63 6.01
C HIS A 60 -10.24 -5.45 4.75
N LEU A 61 -9.43 -4.40 4.71
CA LEU A 61 -8.48 -4.17 3.62
C LEU A 61 -7.42 -5.28 3.58
N ALA A 62 -6.93 -5.72 4.73
CA ALA A 62 -5.97 -6.81 4.87
C ALA A 62 -6.56 -8.16 4.46
N GLU A 63 -7.81 -8.45 4.84
CA GLU A 63 -8.54 -9.65 4.39
C GLU A 63 -8.68 -9.69 2.86
N LEU A 64 -9.06 -8.57 2.25
CA LEU A 64 -9.17 -8.46 0.79
C LEU A 64 -7.80 -8.61 0.12
N ALA A 65 -6.76 -8.03 0.70
CA ALA A 65 -5.39 -8.16 0.23
C ALA A 65 -4.92 -9.63 0.33
N ALA A 66 -5.13 -10.30 1.45
CA ALA A 66 -4.78 -11.71 1.64
C ALA A 66 -5.50 -12.63 0.63
N ALA A 67 -6.74 -12.30 0.26
CA ALA A 67 -7.49 -13.03 -0.77
C ALA A 67 -6.91 -12.88 -2.19
N SER A 68 -6.02 -11.91 -2.44
CA SER A 68 -5.38 -11.71 -3.75
C SER A 68 -4.34 -12.78 -4.10
N GLY A 69 -3.88 -13.57 -3.12
CA GLY A 69 -2.84 -14.59 -3.32
C GLY A 69 -1.42 -14.03 -3.54
N ALA A 70 -1.23 -12.73 -3.37
CA ALA A 70 0.08 -12.10 -3.50
C ALA A 70 0.98 -12.36 -2.28
N ASP A 71 2.28 -12.52 -2.55
CA ASP A 71 3.28 -12.80 -1.51
C ASP A 71 3.84 -11.52 -0.88
N THR A 72 3.59 -10.36 -1.48
CA THR A 72 4.18 -9.08 -1.07
C THR A 72 3.26 -7.94 -1.47
N PHE A 73 3.18 -6.92 -0.61
CA PHE A 73 2.43 -5.70 -0.88
C PHE A 73 3.32 -4.47 -0.74
N VAL A 74 3.05 -3.46 -1.55
CA VAL A 74 3.62 -2.12 -1.41
C VAL A 74 2.50 -1.14 -1.08
N ALA A 75 2.58 -0.53 0.10
CA ALA A 75 1.69 0.55 0.49
C ALA A 75 2.24 1.89 -0.03
N VAL A 76 1.41 2.61 -0.78
CA VAL A 76 1.69 3.97 -1.27
C VAL A 76 0.66 4.90 -0.66
N VAL A 77 1.13 5.82 0.18
CA VAL A 77 0.30 6.88 0.78
C VAL A 77 0.37 8.10 -0.12
N VAL A 78 -0.78 8.58 -0.57
CA VAL A 78 -0.92 9.78 -1.41
C VAL A 78 -1.59 10.85 -0.59
N ASP A 79 -0.80 11.79 -0.08
CA ASP A 79 -1.27 12.95 0.67
C ASP A 79 -0.41 14.19 0.39
N GLU A 80 -0.91 15.07 -0.48
CA GLU A 80 -0.24 16.33 -0.81
C GLU A 80 -0.18 17.29 0.40
N ALA A 81 -1.28 17.43 1.13
CA ALA A 81 -1.36 18.37 2.26
C ALA A 81 -0.51 17.90 3.46
N GLY A 82 -0.40 16.58 3.65
CA GLY A 82 0.35 15.97 4.75
C GLY A 82 1.85 15.78 4.46
N ALA A 83 2.30 15.87 3.20
CA ALA A 83 3.66 15.48 2.79
C ALA A 83 4.78 16.18 3.57
N LEU A 84 4.61 17.46 3.90
CA LEU A 84 5.59 18.28 4.63
C LEU A 84 5.26 18.42 6.13
N CYS A 85 4.19 17.79 6.61
CA CYS A 85 3.78 17.85 8.01
C CYS A 85 4.40 16.69 8.81
N PRO A 86 5.22 16.96 9.85
CA PRO A 86 5.82 15.89 10.66
C PRO A 86 4.78 15.02 11.37
N ILE A 87 3.71 15.62 11.88
CA ILE A 87 2.63 14.92 12.59
C ILE A 87 1.92 13.96 11.63
N CYS A 88 1.53 14.44 10.45
CA CYS A 88 0.90 13.59 9.44
C CYS A 88 1.82 12.45 9.01
N ASN A 89 3.13 12.69 8.88
CA ASN A 89 4.09 11.64 8.56
C ASN A 89 4.20 10.58 9.67
N ASP A 90 4.10 10.95 10.95
CA ASP A 90 4.06 10.00 12.05
C ASP A 90 2.76 9.17 12.02
N ASP A 91 1.62 9.79 11.70
CA ASP A 91 0.35 9.09 11.55
C ASP A 91 0.36 8.13 10.35
N HIS A 92 0.93 8.53 9.21
CA HIS A 92 1.15 7.65 8.06
C HIS A 92 2.05 6.46 8.41
N ARG A 93 3.09 6.67 9.23
CA ARG A 93 3.94 5.57 9.72
C ARG A 93 3.18 4.61 10.61
N ARG A 94 2.32 5.11 11.51
CA ARG A 94 1.46 4.29 12.37
C ARG A 94 0.47 3.48 11.54
N LEU A 95 -0.16 4.11 10.55
CA LEU A 95 -1.05 3.45 9.59
C LEU A 95 -0.33 2.30 8.87
N CYS A 96 0.87 2.55 8.33
CA CYS A 96 1.66 1.51 7.67
C CYS A 96 2.07 0.37 8.61
N GLY A 97 2.38 0.68 9.88
CA GLY A 97 2.69 -0.32 10.92
C GLY A 97 1.49 -1.21 11.21
N ALA A 98 0.33 -0.62 11.49
CA ALA A 98 -0.91 -1.36 11.74
C ALA A 98 -1.33 -2.21 10.54
N LEU A 99 -1.15 -1.69 9.31
CA LEU A 99 -1.41 -2.44 8.09
C LEU A 99 -0.47 -3.65 7.93
N ALA A 100 0.81 -3.48 8.27
CA ALA A 100 1.78 -4.57 8.23
C ALA A 100 1.45 -5.66 9.25
N GLU A 101 0.99 -5.27 10.45
CA GLU A 101 0.50 -6.21 11.46
C GLU A 101 -0.77 -6.95 11.01
N ALA A 102 -1.71 -6.26 10.36
CA ALA A 102 -2.94 -6.86 9.85
C ALA A 102 -2.71 -7.83 8.68
N LEU A 103 -1.61 -7.67 7.93
CA LEU A 103 -1.23 -8.53 6.80
C LEU A 103 -0.36 -9.73 7.20
N ALA A 104 0.06 -9.84 8.48
CA ALA A 104 0.97 -10.88 8.98
C ALA A 104 0.22 -12.18 9.33
#